data_AF-A0A9D7GDL6-F1
#
_entry.id   AF-A0A9D7GDL6-F1
#
_cell.length_a   1.000
_cell.length_b   1.000
_cell.length_c   1.000
_cell.angle_alpha   90.00
_cell.angle_beta   90.00
_cell.angle_gamma   90.00
#
_symmetry.space_group_name_H-M   'P 1'
#
loop_
_entity.id
_entity.type
_entity.pdbx_description
1 polymer ?
#
loop_
_entity_poly.entity_id
_entity_poly.type
_entity_poly.pdbx_seq_one_letter_code
_entity_poly.pdbx_strand_id
1 'polypeptide(L)'
;MTKQPIGIKIIEAGSNCYKSFYYLSDIIFTFDQNINEAMMNENFQILTTAEYNKLKDAIALITILIAGADGDVRQDELAWASKVTKIRSYHMKEDMKDFYKEVGLNYSDKLDMYFETLPASVEERTKLISDSLSELNPILEKLDKKVASRLYNSYLSFAEHVAKASGGFLGFFNINNEEVKFIKLPMIHSFLRQENEEE
;
A
#
# COMPACT_ATOMS: atom_id res chain seq x y z
N MET A 1 21.72 39.16 14.75
CA MET A 1 22.17 37.81 15.14
C MET A 1 22.03 36.90 13.94
N THR A 2 23.09 36.81 13.14
CA THR A 2 23.18 36.01 11.93
C THR A 2 23.57 34.58 12.30
N LYS A 3 22.73 33.61 11.94
CA LYS A 3 23.00 32.18 12.14
C LYS A 3 24.21 31.80 11.27
N GLN A 4 25.26 31.28 11.90
CA GLN A 4 26.39 30.69 11.18
C GLN A 4 25.96 29.36 10.52
N PRO A 5 26.41 29.07 9.30
CA PRO A 5 26.13 27.79 8.65
C PRO A 5 26.92 26.66 9.33
N ILE A 6 26.24 25.54 9.55
CA ILE A 6 26.82 24.30 10.09
C ILE A 6 27.71 23.71 9.00
N GLY A 7 29.03 23.90 9.12
CA GLY A 7 30.01 23.30 8.24
C GLY A 7 30.10 21.79 8.48
N ILE A 8 29.59 20.99 7.56
CA ILE A 8 29.84 19.55 7.52
C ILE A 8 31.29 19.35 7.08
N LYS A 9 32.17 18.97 8.01
CA LYS A 9 33.52 18.51 7.69
C LYS A 9 33.43 17.12 7.08
N ILE A 10 33.67 17.02 5.77
CA ILE A 10 33.93 15.73 5.11
C ILE A 10 35.33 15.29 5.54
N ILE A 11 35.40 14.20 6.31
CA ILE A 11 36.65 13.57 6.69
C ILE A 11 37.02 12.64 5.53
N GLU A 12 38.03 13.00 4.74
CA GLU A 12 38.67 12.07 3.82
C GLU A 12 39.44 11.02 4.63
N ALA A 13 39.00 9.76 4.56
CA ALA A 13 39.78 8.64 5.05
C ALA A 13 39.65 7.47 4.06
N GLY A 14 40.79 7.14 3.45
CA GLY A 14 40.95 6.03 2.52
C GLY A 14 40.70 4.67 3.15
N SER A 15 40.47 3.70 2.27
CA SER A 15 40.48 2.25 2.55
C SER A 15 39.39 1.74 3.49
N ASN A 16 38.11 2.04 3.22
CA ASN A 16 37.00 1.25 3.80
C ASN A 16 35.65 1.38 3.05
N CYS A 17 35.69 1.34 1.72
CA CYS A 17 34.53 1.60 0.87
C CYS A 17 33.31 0.71 1.22
N TYR A 18 33.52 -0.55 1.62
CA TYR A 18 32.42 -1.46 1.96
C TYR A 18 31.66 -1.05 3.22
N LYS A 19 32.34 -0.59 4.28
CA LYS A 19 31.68 -0.14 5.52
C LYS A 19 30.89 1.16 5.29
N SER A 20 31.38 2.05 4.43
CA SER A 20 30.69 3.30 4.09
C SER A 20 29.34 3.04 3.40
N PHE A 21 29.25 2.05 2.51
CA PHE A 21 27.98 1.70 1.85
C PHE A 21 26.93 1.17 2.83
N TYR A 22 27.30 0.32 3.80
CA TYR A 22 26.35 -0.15 4.82
C TYR A 22 25.89 0.98 5.74
N TYR A 23 26.79 1.85 6.19
CA TYR A 23 26.40 3.01 6.99
C TYR A 23 25.52 3.97 6.20
N LEU A 24 25.79 4.19 4.91
CA LEU A 24 24.95 5.05 4.07
C LEU A 24 23.59 4.43 3.78
N SER A 25 23.48 3.12 3.54
CA SER A 25 22.19 2.45 3.40
C SER A 25 21.40 2.49 4.70
N ASP A 26 22.06 2.28 5.85
CA ASP A 26 21.42 2.31 7.15
C ASP A 26 21.00 3.75 7.53
N ILE A 27 21.81 4.76 7.19
CA ILE A 27 21.47 6.18 7.39
C ILE A 27 20.33 6.59 6.46
N ILE A 28 20.34 6.19 5.19
CA ILE A 28 19.24 6.48 4.25
C ILE A 28 17.97 5.77 4.71
N PHE A 29 18.05 4.50 5.10
CA PHE A 29 16.91 3.75 5.64
C PHE A 29 16.38 4.39 6.92
N THR A 30 17.24 4.75 7.86
CA THR A 30 16.85 5.41 9.12
C THR A 30 16.28 6.82 8.87
N PHE A 31 16.82 7.56 7.89
CA PHE A 31 16.31 8.86 7.50
C PHE A 31 14.94 8.74 6.82
N ASP A 32 14.75 7.73 5.98
CA ASP A 32 13.47 7.40 5.37
C ASP A 32 12.43 6.98 6.42
N GLN A 33 12.80 6.18 7.42
CA GLN A 33 11.92 5.84 8.56
C GLN A 33 11.53 7.09 9.38
N ASN A 34 12.48 7.99 9.66
CA ASN A 34 12.20 9.23 10.40
C ASN A 34 11.32 10.22 9.63
N ILE A 35 11.42 10.29 8.29
CA ILE A 35 10.51 11.10 7.48
C ILE A 35 9.11 10.49 7.46
N ASN A 36 8.99 9.16 7.39
CA ASN A 36 7.69 8.48 7.45
C ASN A 36 6.97 8.72 8.80
N GLU A 37 7.67 8.74 9.94
CA GLU A 37 7.07 9.07 11.24
C GLU A 37 6.52 10.50 11.32
N ALA A 38 7.22 11.48 10.73
CA ALA A 38 6.80 12.90 10.77
C ALA A 38 5.61 13.22 9.85
N MET A 39 5.28 12.33 8.91
CA MET A 39 4.21 12.51 7.91
C MET A 39 2.97 11.66 8.18
N MET A 40 3.01 10.82 9.23
CA MET A 40 1.92 9.93 9.61
C MET A 40 0.74 10.74 10.16
N ASN A 41 -0.39 10.65 9.45
CA ASN A 41 -1.62 11.34 9.81
C ASN A 41 -2.09 10.96 11.24
N GLU A 42 -2.70 11.91 11.96
CA GLU A 42 -3.23 11.72 13.32
C GLU A 42 -4.08 10.46 13.49
N ASN A 43 -4.80 10.08 12.44
CA ASN A 43 -5.67 8.90 12.40
C ASN A 43 -4.91 7.57 12.55
N PHE A 44 -3.59 7.55 12.33
CA PHE A 44 -2.78 6.34 12.34
C PHE A 44 -1.72 6.29 13.45
N GLN A 45 -1.53 7.35 14.25
CA GLN A 45 -0.44 7.46 15.24
C GLN A 45 -0.37 6.34 16.29
N ILE A 46 -1.46 5.60 16.49
CA ILE A 46 -1.49 4.41 17.37
C ILE A 46 -0.72 3.22 16.79
N LEU A 47 -0.46 3.21 15.49
CA LEU A 47 0.24 2.13 14.80
C LEU A 47 1.75 2.34 14.84
N THR A 48 2.47 1.23 14.87
CA THR A 48 3.91 1.25 14.58
C THR A 48 4.16 1.52 13.10
N THR A 49 5.35 2.01 12.77
CA THR A 49 5.78 2.24 11.37
C THR A 49 5.68 0.97 10.52
N ALA A 50 6.00 -0.19 11.10
CA ALA A 50 5.87 -1.48 10.41
C ALA A 50 4.41 -1.82 10.08
N GLU A 51 3.49 -1.59 11.02
CA GLU A 51 2.05 -1.84 10.81
C GLU A 51 1.45 -0.87 9.79
N TYR A 52 1.83 0.40 9.86
CA TYR A 52 1.42 1.40 8.89
C TYR A 52 1.92 1.07 7.48
N ASN A 53 3.17 0.60 7.36
CA ASN A 53 3.72 0.12 6.09
C ASN A 53 2.95 -1.10 5.57
N LYS A 54 2.50 -2.04 6.42
CA LYS A 54 1.63 -3.14 5.98
C LYS A 54 0.31 -2.65 5.40
N LEU A 55 -0.31 -1.62 6.00
CA LEU A 55 -1.52 -1.00 5.44
C LEU A 55 -1.26 -0.35 4.07
N LYS A 56 -0.08 0.27 3.86
CA LYS A 56 0.30 0.83 2.56
C LYS A 56 0.58 -0.27 1.52
N ASP A 57 1.33 -1.29 1.91
CA ASP A 57 1.69 -2.44 1.07
C ASP A 57 0.45 -3.22 0.59
N ALA A 58 -0.64 -3.21 1.37
CA ALA A 58 -1.92 -3.78 1.00
C ALA A 58 -2.43 -3.30 -0.37
N ILE A 59 -2.17 -2.05 -0.76
CA ILE A 59 -2.64 -1.51 -2.04
C ILE A 59 -1.97 -2.23 -3.22
N ALA A 60 -0.67 -2.50 -3.14
CA ALA A 60 0.05 -3.27 -4.17
C ALA A 60 -0.38 -4.74 -4.18
N LEU A 61 -0.53 -5.34 -3.00
CA LEU A 61 -0.98 -6.73 -2.86
C LEU A 61 -2.39 -6.95 -3.41
N ILE A 62 -3.32 -6.02 -3.16
CA ILE A 62 -4.67 -6.05 -3.74
C ILE A 62 -4.60 -5.97 -5.27
N THR A 63 -3.74 -5.11 -5.83
CA THR A 63 -3.56 -5.05 -7.28
C THR A 63 -3.16 -6.40 -7.86
N ILE A 64 -2.13 -7.04 -7.29
CA ILE A 64 -1.61 -8.32 -7.79
C ILE A 64 -2.64 -9.43 -7.59
N LEU A 65 -3.37 -9.42 -6.47
CA LEU A 65 -4.43 -10.40 -6.21
C LEU A 65 -5.54 -10.33 -7.26
N ILE A 66 -6.00 -9.13 -7.58
CA ILE A 66 -7.11 -8.94 -8.52
C ILE A 66 -6.64 -9.16 -9.96
N ALA A 67 -5.55 -8.50 -10.38
CA ALA A 67 -5.04 -8.62 -11.75
C ALA A 67 -4.47 -10.01 -12.05
N GLY A 68 -3.94 -10.72 -11.05
CA GLY A 68 -3.33 -12.03 -11.22
C GLY A 68 -4.27 -13.21 -10.92
N ALA A 69 -5.57 -12.97 -10.75
CA ALA A 69 -6.55 -14.00 -10.40
C ALA A 69 -6.80 -15.00 -11.54
N ASP A 70 -6.68 -14.57 -12.79
CA ASP A 70 -6.88 -15.42 -13.98
C ASP A 70 -5.57 -16.10 -14.46
N GLY A 71 -4.44 -15.69 -13.89
CA GLY A 71 -3.12 -16.28 -14.15
C GLY A 71 -2.25 -15.56 -15.18
N ASP A 72 -2.74 -14.48 -15.82
CA ASP A 72 -1.94 -13.68 -16.75
C ASP A 72 -1.96 -12.21 -16.36
N VAL A 73 -0.92 -11.76 -15.63
CA VAL A 73 -0.76 -10.34 -15.28
C VAL A 73 -0.07 -9.63 -16.43
N ARG A 74 -0.79 -8.75 -17.12
CA ARG A 74 -0.23 -7.98 -18.23
C ARG A 74 0.31 -6.62 -17.77
N GLN A 75 1.34 -6.12 -18.46
CA GLN A 75 1.96 -4.83 -18.07
C GLN A 75 1.02 -3.62 -18.18
N ASP A 76 0.06 -3.66 -19.09
CA ASP A 76 -0.98 -2.63 -19.22
C ASP A 76 -1.93 -2.60 -18.01
N GLU A 77 -2.17 -3.75 -17.36
CA GLU A 77 -2.95 -3.85 -16.12
C GLU A 77 -2.20 -3.23 -14.93
N LEU A 78 -0.90 -3.49 -14.81
CA LEU A 78 -0.03 -2.87 -13.80
C LEU A 78 0.08 -1.35 -13.99
N ALA A 79 0.21 -0.90 -15.25
CA ALA A 79 0.23 0.52 -15.60
C ALA A 79 -1.09 1.22 -15.25
N TRP A 80 -2.22 0.54 -15.43
CA TRP A 80 -3.54 1.07 -15.06
C TRP A 80 -3.71 1.17 -13.55
N ALA A 81 -3.28 0.16 -12.80
CA ALA A 81 -3.32 0.20 -11.34
C ALA A 81 -2.50 1.37 -10.78
N SER A 82 -1.33 1.63 -11.37
CA SER A 82 -0.50 2.81 -11.05
C SER A 82 -1.24 4.13 -11.32
N LYS A 83 -2.02 4.20 -12.41
CA LYS A 83 -2.85 5.38 -12.72
C LYS A 83 -3.97 5.57 -11.70
N VAL A 84 -4.61 4.50 -11.24
CA VAL A 84 -5.69 4.59 -10.24
C VAL A 84 -5.20 4.96 -8.85
N THR A 85 -4.05 4.46 -8.43
CA THR A 85 -3.42 4.91 -7.18
C THR A 85 -3.15 6.41 -7.22
N LYS A 86 -2.62 6.93 -8.34
CA LYS A 86 -2.43 8.37 -8.54
C LYS A 86 -3.75 9.13 -8.47
N ILE A 87 -4.80 8.69 -9.18
CA ILE A 87 -6.12 9.37 -9.14
C ILE A 87 -6.67 9.45 -7.70
N ARG A 88 -6.54 8.37 -6.92
CA ARG A 88 -7.02 8.35 -5.54
C ARG A 88 -6.25 9.29 -4.61
N SER A 89 -4.94 9.46 -4.81
CA SER A 89 -4.16 10.45 -4.04
C SER A 89 -4.64 11.89 -4.23
N TYR A 90 -5.35 12.20 -5.33
CA TYR A 90 -5.87 13.54 -5.61
C TYR A 90 -7.34 13.75 -5.18
N HIS A 91 -8.17 12.70 -5.21
CA HIS A 91 -9.64 12.83 -5.08
C HIS A 91 -10.24 12.30 -3.77
N MET A 92 -9.43 11.80 -2.83
CA MET A 92 -9.95 11.31 -1.55
C MET A 92 -10.26 12.41 -0.54
N LYS A 93 -11.21 12.11 0.36
CA LYS A 93 -11.56 12.96 1.51
C LYS A 93 -10.32 13.21 2.37
N GLU A 94 -10.31 14.37 3.02
CA GLU A 94 -9.14 14.96 3.69
C GLU A 94 -8.45 14.00 4.68
N ASP A 95 -9.22 13.15 5.35
CA ASP A 95 -8.75 12.20 6.36
C ASP A 95 -7.90 11.04 5.81
N MET A 96 -8.10 10.66 4.54
CA MET A 96 -7.35 9.56 3.89
C MET A 96 -6.37 10.05 2.83
N LYS A 97 -6.37 11.36 2.55
CA LYS A 97 -5.56 11.95 1.48
C LYS A 97 -4.07 11.74 1.71
N ASP A 98 -3.59 11.96 2.93
CA ASP A 98 -2.16 11.84 3.24
C ASP A 98 -1.69 10.38 3.19
N PHE A 99 -2.51 9.45 3.68
CA PHE A 99 -2.25 8.02 3.52
C PHE A 99 -2.05 7.65 2.04
N TYR A 100 -2.95 8.08 1.14
CA TYR A 100 -2.81 7.78 -0.28
C TYR A 100 -1.71 8.57 -1.00
N LYS A 101 -1.33 9.75 -0.51
CA LYS A 101 -0.11 10.43 -0.99
C LYS A 101 1.11 9.58 -0.68
N GLU A 102 1.24 9.09 0.54
CA GLU A 102 2.36 8.25 0.95
C GLU A 102 2.41 6.94 0.17
N VAL A 103 1.27 6.25 0.02
CA VAL A 103 1.17 5.07 -0.87
C VAL A 103 1.68 5.42 -2.26
N GLY A 104 1.26 6.56 -2.80
CA GLY A 104 1.67 7.01 -4.13
C GLY A 104 3.17 7.28 -4.31
N LEU A 105 3.93 7.51 -3.24
CA LEU A 105 5.37 7.80 -3.31
C LEU A 105 6.19 6.61 -3.80
N ASN A 106 5.84 5.40 -3.36
CA ASN A 106 6.60 4.17 -3.63
C ASN A 106 5.71 3.02 -4.16
N TYR A 107 4.47 3.30 -4.55
CA TYR A 107 3.53 2.29 -5.04
C TYR A 107 4.10 1.43 -6.16
N SER A 108 4.71 2.06 -7.18
CA SER A 108 5.25 1.34 -8.34
C SER A 108 6.40 0.41 -7.93
N ASP A 109 7.35 0.91 -7.12
CA ASP A 109 8.47 0.11 -6.62
C ASP A 109 7.97 -1.09 -5.78
N LYS A 110 6.95 -0.88 -4.95
CA LYS A 110 6.33 -1.94 -4.15
C LYS A 110 5.60 -2.96 -5.01
N LEU A 111 4.87 -2.49 -6.03
CA LEU A 111 4.17 -3.36 -6.96
C LEU A 111 5.15 -4.26 -7.71
N ASP A 112 6.22 -3.69 -8.26
CA ASP A 112 7.26 -4.43 -8.97
C ASP A 112 7.98 -5.42 -8.03
N MET A 113 8.37 -4.97 -6.83
CA MET A 113 8.97 -5.83 -5.82
C MET A 113 8.08 -7.03 -5.48
N TYR A 114 6.79 -6.83 -5.21
CA TYR A 114 5.88 -7.94 -4.91
C TYR A 114 5.64 -8.83 -6.14
N PHE A 115 5.55 -8.25 -7.33
CA PHE A 115 5.38 -9.02 -8.56
C PHE A 115 6.56 -9.96 -8.83
N GLU A 116 7.79 -9.50 -8.57
CA GLU A 116 9.01 -10.29 -8.75
C GLU A 116 9.24 -11.33 -7.64
N THR A 117 8.79 -11.05 -6.41
CA THR A 117 9.08 -11.91 -5.25
C THR A 117 8.00 -12.97 -4.98
N LEU A 118 6.76 -12.75 -5.44
CA LEU A 118 5.68 -13.69 -5.24
C LEU A 118 5.77 -14.89 -6.21
N PRO A 119 5.24 -16.08 -5.84
CA PRO A 119 5.25 -17.24 -6.71
C PRO A 119 4.52 -17.02 -8.04
N ALA A 120 5.01 -17.66 -9.10
CA ALA A 120 4.34 -17.68 -10.39
C ALA A 120 3.02 -18.47 -10.36
N SER A 121 2.92 -19.49 -9.50
CA SER A 121 1.70 -20.27 -9.31
C SER A 121 0.56 -19.39 -8.78
N VAL A 122 -0.56 -19.38 -9.50
CA VAL A 122 -1.76 -18.60 -9.13
C VAL A 122 -2.26 -19.00 -7.75
N GLU A 123 -2.34 -20.30 -7.48
CA GLU A 123 -2.85 -20.82 -6.21
C GLU A 123 -1.94 -20.42 -5.03
N GLU A 124 -0.63 -20.61 -5.17
CA GLU A 124 0.33 -20.26 -4.11
C GLU A 124 0.40 -18.75 -3.89
N ARG A 125 0.40 -17.95 -4.97
CA ARG A 125 0.40 -16.49 -4.91
C ARG A 125 -0.86 -15.96 -4.23
N THR A 126 -2.03 -16.43 -4.65
CA THR A 126 -3.32 -16.04 -4.07
C THR A 126 -3.37 -16.38 -2.59
N LYS A 127 -2.87 -17.57 -2.20
CA LYS A 127 -2.77 -17.96 -0.80
C LYS A 127 -1.87 -17.04 -0.01
N LEU A 128 -0.64 -16.80 -0.47
CA LEU A 128 0.33 -15.93 0.24
C LEU A 128 -0.16 -14.48 0.35
N ILE A 129 -0.78 -13.94 -0.70
CA ILE A 129 -1.36 -12.59 -0.64
C ILE A 129 -2.53 -12.57 0.35
N SER A 130 -3.42 -13.56 0.31
CA SER A 130 -4.55 -13.64 1.24
C SER A 130 -4.10 -13.75 2.69
N ASP A 131 -3.08 -14.58 2.96
CA ASP A 131 -2.46 -14.70 4.28
C ASP A 131 -1.89 -13.34 4.72
N SER A 132 -1.14 -12.64 3.85
CA SER A 132 -0.57 -11.31 4.13
C SER A 132 -1.64 -10.24 4.39
N LEU A 133 -2.73 -10.23 3.61
CA LEU A 133 -3.84 -9.30 3.79
C LEU A 133 -4.65 -9.60 5.07
N SER A 134 -4.71 -10.86 5.51
CA SER A 134 -5.37 -11.22 6.76
C SER A 134 -4.64 -10.68 8.00
N GLU A 135 -3.32 -10.46 7.91
CA GLU A 135 -2.54 -9.84 8.99
C GLU A 135 -2.95 -8.38 9.26
N LEU A 136 -3.71 -7.77 8.36
CA LEU A 136 -4.23 -6.41 8.56
C LEU A 136 -5.36 -6.37 9.57
N ASN A 137 -6.07 -7.48 9.83
CA ASN A 137 -7.19 -7.53 10.76
C ASN A 137 -6.84 -7.00 12.16
N PRO A 138 -5.81 -7.52 12.87
CA PRO A 138 -5.41 -6.99 14.16
C PRO A 138 -4.86 -5.55 14.12
N ILE A 139 -4.41 -5.07 12.96
CA ILE A 139 -3.95 -3.68 12.77
C ILE A 139 -5.15 -2.75 12.67
N LEU A 140 -6.15 -3.13 11.87
CA LEU A 140 -7.39 -2.37 11.68
C LEU A 140 -8.20 -2.28 12.98
N GLU A 141 -8.16 -3.32 13.82
CA GLU A 141 -8.80 -3.32 15.16
C GLU A 141 -8.21 -2.29 16.12
N LYS A 142 -6.96 -1.84 15.92
CA LYS A 142 -6.33 -0.80 16.74
C LYS A 142 -6.78 0.61 16.37
N LEU A 143 -7.28 0.80 15.15
CA LEU A 143 -7.70 2.10 14.65
C LEU A 143 -9.07 2.49 15.23
N ASP A 144 -9.36 3.78 15.24
CA ASP A 144 -10.73 4.24 15.48
C ASP A 144 -11.68 3.58 14.47
N LYS A 145 -12.86 3.14 14.94
CA LYS A 145 -13.82 2.38 14.12
C LYS A 145 -14.17 3.11 12.82
N LYS A 146 -14.28 4.45 12.85
CA LYS A 146 -14.59 5.25 11.66
C LYS A 146 -13.43 5.24 10.68
N VAL A 147 -12.19 5.28 11.17
CA VAL A 147 -10.97 5.22 10.35
C VAL A 147 -10.82 3.83 9.73
N ALA A 148 -10.92 2.76 10.54
CA ALA A 148 -10.87 1.38 10.07
C ALA A 148 -11.92 1.10 8.99
N SER A 149 -13.17 1.53 9.23
CA SER A 149 -14.28 1.40 8.27
C SER A 149 -14.00 2.13 6.96
N ARG A 150 -13.47 3.36 7.03
CA ARG A 150 -13.14 4.15 5.83
C ARG A 150 -11.99 3.52 5.04
N LEU A 151 -10.95 3.06 5.71
CA LEU A 151 -9.82 2.41 5.05
C LEU A 151 -10.24 1.09 4.40
N TYR A 152 -11.01 0.25 5.10
CA TYR A 152 -11.57 -0.98 4.56
C TYR A 152 -12.43 -0.72 3.31
N ASN A 153 -13.36 0.24 3.38
CA ASN A 153 -14.16 0.63 2.21
C ASN A 153 -13.31 1.19 1.06
N SER A 154 -12.20 1.87 1.39
CA SER A 154 -11.25 2.34 0.41
C SER A 154 -10.58 1.18 -0.32
N TYR A 155 -10.14 0.13 0.40
CA TYR A 155 -9.61 -1.10 -0.18
C TYR A 155 -10.62 -1.82 -1.07
N LEU A 156 -11.87 -1.97 -0.63
CA LEU A 156 -12.93 -2.58 -1.45
C LEU A 156 -13.16 -1.80 -2.75
N SER A 157 -13.31 -0.48 -2.65
CA SER A 157 -13.46 0.36 -3.84
C SER A 157 -12.23 0.27 -4.76
N PHE A 158 -11.05 0.06 -4.17
CA PHE A 158 -9.79 -0.08 -4.91
C PHE A 158 -9.75 -1.37 -5.69
N ALA A 159 -10.04 -2.49 -5.05
CA ALA A 159 -10.18 -3.80 -5.70
C ALA A 159 -11.21 -3.74 -6.84
N GLU A 160 -12.37 -3.11 -6.63
CA GLU A 160 -13.40 -2.93 -7.66
C GLU A 160 -12.91 -2.13 -8.87
N HIS A 161 -12.08 -1.10 -8.64
CA HIS A 161 -11.48 -0.33 -9.73
C HIS A 161 -10.47 -1.18 -10.50
N VAL A 162 -9.56 -1.87 -9.82
CA VAL A 162 -8.57 -2.75 -10.46
C VAL A 162 -9.26 -3.81 -11.30
N ALA A 163 -10.29 -4.49 -10.77
CA ALA A 163 -11.04 -5.51 -11.51
C ALA A 163 -11.70 -4.94 -12.78
N LYS A 164 -12.29 -3.73 -12.70
CA LYS A 164 -12.89 -3.05 -13.86
C LYS A 164 -11.87 -2.72 -14.95
N ALA A 165 -10.58 -2.65 -14.62
CA ALA A 165 -9.53 -2.38 -15.57
C ALA A 165 -8.85 -3.62 -16.14
N SER A 166 -8.64 -4.63 -15.30
CA SER A 166 -8.15 -5.94 -15.74
C SER A 166 -9.14 -6.63 -16.66
N GLY A 167 -10.45 -6.47 -16.38
CA GLY A 167 -11.55 -7.05 -17.16
C GLY A 167 -11.75 -6.52 -18.58
N GLY A 168 -10.75 -5.87 -19.19
CA GLY A 168 -10.76 -5.47 -20.59
C GLY A 168 -11.02 -3.97 -20.79
N PHE A 169 -10.00 -3.29 -21.32
CA PHE A 169 -9.93 -1.85 -21.53
C PHE A 169 -11.09 -1.23 -22.36
N LEU A 170 -11.94 -1.98 -23.08
CA LEU A 170 -13.01 -1.42 -23.93
C LEU A 170 -14.22 -2.36 -24.15
N GLY A 171 -15.07 -2.52 -23.14
CA GLY A 171 -16.48 -2.92 -23.33
C GLY A 171 -16.78 -4.41 -23.12
N PHE A 172 -17.97 -4.67 -22.60
CA PHE A 172 -18.53 -5.96 -22.19
C PHE A 172 -18.12 -6.46 -20.80
N PHE A 173 -18.69 -5.84 -19.76
CA PHE A 173 -19.40 -6.45 -18.60
C PHE A 173 -19.01 -7.83 -18.04
N ASN A 174 -17.84 -8.38 -18.28
CA ASN A 174 -17.43 -9.67 -17.74
C ASN A 174 -16.27 -9.46 -16.79
N ILE A 175 -16.60 -9.02 -15.56
CA ILE A 175 -15.73 -9.33 -14.43
C ILE A 175 -15.63 -10.86 -14.40
N ASN A 176 -14.44 -11.41 -14.51
CA ASN A 176 -14.27 -12.86 -14.59
C ASN A 176 -14.73 -13.49 -13.25
N ASN A 177 -15.36 -14.68 -13.29
CA ASN A 177 -15.89 -15.33 -12.08
C ASN A 177 -14.82 -15.53 -11.00
N GLU A 178 -13.55 -15.65 -11.39
CA GLU A 178 -12.41 -15.79 -10.48
C GLU A 178 -12.02 -14.47 -9.80
N GLU A 179 -12.13 -13.33 -10.49
CA GLU A 179 -11.84 -12.00 -9.91
C GLU A 179 -12.92 -11.60 -8.89
N VAL A 180 -14.20 -11.90 -9.18
CA VAL A 180 -15.35 -11.57 -8.31
C VAL A 180 -15.14 -12.09 -6.88
N LYS A 181 -14.50 -13.25 -6.73
CA LYS A 181 -14.27 -13.89 -5.42
C LYS A 181 -13.40 -13.03 -4.49
N PHE A 182 -12.48 -12.24 -5.06
CA PHE A 182 -11.51 -11.46 -4.31
C PHE A 182 -11.84 -9.97 -4.21
N ILE A 183 -12.74 -9.46 -5.05
CA ILE A 183 -13.18 -8.04 -4.99
C ILE A 183 -13.67 -7.64 -3.60
N LYS A 184 -14.34 -8.55 -2.89
CA LYS A 184 -14.85 -8.29 -1.53
C LYS A 184 -13.83 -8.53 -0.42
N LEU A 185 -12.59 -8.88 -0.77
CA LEU A 185 -11.48 -9.11 0.15
C LEU A 185 -11.89 -9.98 1.35
N PRO A 186 -12.34 -11.23 1.14
CA PRO A 186 -12.96 -12.05 2.19
C PRO A 186 -12.03 -12.37 3.37
N MET A 187 -10.72 -12.17 3.20
CA MET A 187 -9.70 -12.33 4.24
C MET A 187 -9.60 -11.12 5.20
N ILE A 188 -10.18 -9.98 4.86
CA ILE A 188 -10.20 -8.77 5.71
C ILE A 188 -11.58 -8.65 6.35
N HIS A 189 -11.60 -8.56 7.68
CA HIS A 189 -12.83 -8.41 8.46
C HIS A 189 -13.57 -7.13 8.08
N SER A 190 -14.89 -7.23 8.03
CA SER A 190 -15.72 -6.07 7.73
C SER A 190 -15.84 -5.17 8.98
N PHE A 191 -15.44 -3.92 8.84
CA PHE A 191 -15.54 -2.90 9.90
C PHE A 191 -16.74 -1.98 9.66
N LEU A 192 -17.91 -2.54 9.31
CA LEU A 192 -19.11 -1.74 9.08
C LEU A 192 -19.37 -0.83 10.29
N ARG A 193 -19.62 0.45 9.99
CA ARG A 193 -20.13 1.39 10.97
C ARG A 193 -21.39 0.75 11.55
N GLN A 194 -21.41 0.46 12.85
CA GLN A 194 -22.69 0.36 13.55
C GLN A 194 -23.29 1.75 13.42
N GLU A 195 -24.24 1.91 12.50
CA GLU A 195 -25.17 3.02 12.58
C GLU A 195 -25.88 2.79 13.90
N ASN A 196 -25.45 3.54 14.92
CA ASN A 196 -26.31 3.72 16.06
C ASN A 196 -27.60 4.30 15.49
N GLU A 197 -28.67 3.51 15.61
CA GLU A 197 -30.04 3.96 15.46
C GLU A 197 -30.24 5.16 16.41
N GLU A 198 -30.03 6.35 15.87
CA GLU A 198 -30.63 7.61 16.32
C GLU A 198 -31.51 8.01 15.12
N GLU A 199 -32.84 7.88 15.13
CA GLU A 199 -33.89 8.06 16.15
C GLU A 199 -34.99 6.99 16.08
#